data_AF-A0A4R6F8K2-F1
#
_entry.id   AF-A0A4R6F8K2-F1
#
_cell.length_a   1.000
_cell.length_b   1.000
_cell.length_c   1.000
_cell.angle_alpha   90.00
_cell.angle_beta   90.00
_cell.angle_gamma   90.00
#
_symmetry.space_group_name_H-M   'P 1'
#
loop_
_entity.id
_entity.type
_entity.pdbx_description
1 polymer ?
#
loop_
_entity_poly.entity_id
_entity_poly.type
_entity_poly.pdbx_seq_one_letter_code
_entity_poly.pdbx_strand_id
1 'polypeptide(L)'
;MDGQIRSEREEYFEELCISVDADEAHEQEAIEYFENQFGEADFDPAQWLDIALYYSPAVARGIIDLVAADDKARSNIAVVIADNLDISYGADECAQFAETIQFALANGVPVDLDIVLDGCMRAIDDLDTWASDDVKEPLVRLREELLRLQGEQ
;
A
#
# COMPACT_ATOMS: atom_id res chain seq x y z
N MET A 1 1.09 0.46 -19.60
CA MET A 1 1.29 -0.55 -18.55
C MET A 1 0.57 -1.80 -19.01
N ASP A 2 1.30 -2.90 -19.21
CA ASP A 2 0.65 -4.21 -19.28
C ASP A 2 0.06 -4.44 -17.90
N GLY A 3 -1.26 -4.21 -17.76
CA GLY A 3 -1.97 -4.58 -16.55
C GLY A 3 -1.86 -6.08 -16.42
N GLN A 4 -0.95 -6.54 -15.56
CA GLN A 4 -0.89 -7.93 -15.17
C GLN A 4 -2.27 -8.26 -14.60
N ILE A 5 -3.04 -9.05 -15.34
CA ILE A 5 -4.37 -9.47 -14.92
C ILE A 5 -4.17 -10.24 -13.62
N ARG A 6 -4.74 -9.71 -12.52
CA ARG A 6 -4.69 -10.38 -11.23
C ARG A 6 -5.32 -11.76 -11.38
N SER A 7 -4.72 -12.76 -10.72
CA SER A 7 -5.33 -14.07 -10.65
C SER A 7 -6.59 -14.02 -9.80
N GLU A 8 -7.53 -14.94 -10.02
CA GLU A 8 -8.75 -15.06 -9.19
C GLU A 8 -8.41 -15.20 -7.68
N ARG A 9 -7.24 -15.78 -7.37
CA ARG A 9 -6.75 -15.91 -5.98
C ARG A 9 -6.31 -14.57 -5.38
N GLU A 10 -5.68 -13.73 -6.18
CA GLU A 10 -5.24 -12.39 -5.76
C GLU A 10 -6.44 -11.47 -5.56
N GLU A 11 -7.43 -11.54 -6.46
CA GLU A 11 -8.68 -10.78 -6.33
C GLU A 11 -9.44 -11.19 -5.05
N TYR A 12 -9.52 -12.50 -4.76
CA TYR A 12 -10.14 -12.97 -3.53
C TYR A 12 -9.36 -12.55 -2.26
N PHE A 13 -8.03 -12.61 -2.29
CA PHE A 13 -7.21 -12.14 -1.17
C PHE A 13 -7.36 -10.64 -0.92
N GLU A 14 -7.47 -9.84 -1.98
CA GLU A 14 -7.81 -8.42 -1.90
C GLU A 14 -9.18 -8.19 -1.26
N GLU A 15 -10.22 -8.93 -1.66
CA GLU A 15 -11.55 -8.85 -1.04
C GLU A 15 -11.50 -9.17 0.46
N LEU A 16 -10.70 -10.17 0.87
CA LEU A 16 -10.47 -10.48 2.27
C LEU A 16 -9.80 -9.32 3.00
N CYS A 17 -8.74 -8.74 2.43
CA CYS A 17 -8.04 -7.59 3.01
C CYS A 17 -8.96 -6.37 3.19
N ILE A 18 -9.77 -6.05 2.19
CA ILE A 18 -10.76 -4.96 2.24
C ILE A 18 -11.80 -5.20 3.35
N SER A 19 -12.14 -6.46 3.62
CA SER A 19 -13.16 -6.84 4.60
C SER A 19 -12.69 -6.78 6.05
N VAL A 20 -11.39 -6.60 6.31
CA VAL A 20 -10.81 -6.55 7.67
C VAL A 20 -11.27 -5.34 8.46
N ASP A 21 -11.42 -4.17 7.83
CA ASP A 21 -11.92 -2.97 8.51
C ASP A 21 -13.38 -3.12 9.00
N ALA A 22 -14.08 -4.18 8.57
CA ALA A 22 -15.42 -4.51 9.03
C ALA A 22 -15.47 -5.55 10.16
N ASP A 23 -14.43 -6.38 10.38
CA ASP A 23 -14.41 -7.47 11.38
C ASP A 23 -12.98 -8.04 11.62
N GLU A 24 -12.58 -8.20 12.89
CA GLU A 24 -11.32 -8.88 13.29
C GLU A 24 -11.27 -10.35 12.79
N ALA A 25 -12.40 -11.01 12.57
CA ALA A 25 -12.44 -12.37 12.03
C ALA A 25 -11.87 -12.48 10.60
N HIS A 26 -12.00 -11.44 9.78
CA HIS A 26 -11.48 -11.43 8.41
C HIS A 26 -9.95 -11.27 8.37
N GLU A 27 -9.33 -10.68 9.41
CA GLU A 27 -7.87 -10.55 9.48
C GLU A 27 -7.21 -11.93 9.49
N GLN A 28 -7.64 -12.81 10.41
CA GLN A 28 -7.10 -14.15 10.55
C GLN A 28 -7.38 -15.01 9.30
N GLU A 29 -8.57 -14.87 8.70
CA GLU A 29 -8.91 -15.56 7.45
C GLU A 29 -7.98 -15.14 6.30
N ALA A 30 -7.70 -13.84 6.15
CA ALA A 30 -6.77 -13.35 5.13
C ALA A 30 -5.35 -13.90 5.34
N ILE A 31 -4.86 -13.89 6.59
CA ILE A 31 -3.53 -14.43 6.92
C ILE A 31 -3.46 -15.93 6.60
N GLU A 32 -4.46 -16.72 7.02
CA GLU A 32 -4.51 -18.15 6.72
C GLU A 32 -4.62 -18.42 5.21
N TYR A 33 -5.37 -17.59 4.49
CA TYR A 33 -5.49 -17.71 3.04
C TYR A 33 -4.15 -17.47 2.35
N PHE A 34 -3.42 -16.44 2.76
CA PHE A 34 -2.05 -16.17 2.32
C PHE A 34 -1.12 -17.34 2.63
N GLU A 35 -1.16 -17.86 3.86
CA GLU A 35 -0.36 -19.00 4.29
C GLU A 35 -0.58 -20.25 3.41
N ASN A 36 -1.84 -20.53 3.09
CA ASN A 36 -2.23 -21.67 2.27
C ASN A 36 -1.78 -21.57 0.80
N GLN A 37 -1.36 -20.39 0.34
CA GLN A 37 -0.80 -20.24 -1.00
C GLN A 37 0.71 -20.52 -1.06
N PHE A 38 1.41 -20.61 0.08
CA PHE A 38 2.84 -20.94 0.07
C PHE A 38 3.07 -22.33 -0.52
N GLY A 39 3.68 -22.37 -1.70
CA GLY A 39 4.00 -23.61 -2.42
C GLY A 39 3.20 -23.80 -3.72
N GLU A 40 2.24 -22.91 -3.99
CA GLU A 40 1.55 -22.86 -5.27
C GLU A 40 2.48 -22.30 -6.36
N ALA A 41 2.40 -22.87 -7.57
CA ALA A 41 3.38 -22.62 -8.63
C ALA A 41 3.42 -21.16 -9.14
N ASP A 42 2.32 -20.43 -8.97
CA ASP A 42 2.13 -19.06 -9.46
C ASP A 42 2.01 -18.04 -8.31
N PHE A 43 2.40 -18.41 -7.09
CA PHE A 43 2.35 -17.51 -5.95
C PHE A 43 3.55 -16.56 -5.96
N ASP A 44 3.28 -15.25 -6.02
CA ASP A 44 4.29 -14.20 -5.85
C ASP A 44 4.12 -13.51 -4.47
N PRO A 45 4.98 -13.82 -3.49
CA PRO A 45 4.90 -13.22 -2.16
C PRO A 45 5.02 -11.69 -2.16
N ALA A 46 5.75 -11.12 -3.13
CA ALA A 46 5.92 -9.67 -3.22
C ALA A 46 4.61 -8.97 -3.61
N GLN A 47 3.93 -9.50 -4.63
CA GLN A 47 2.66 -8.95 -5.10
C GLN A 47 1.56 -9.08 -4.04
N TRP A 48 1.52 -10.21 -3.33
CA TRP A 48 0.55 -10.41 -2.26
C TRP A 48 0.84 -9.53 -1.04
N LEU A 49 2.12 -9.32 -0.71
CA LEU A 49 2.50 -8.35 0.30
C LEU A 49 2.05 -6.93 -0.08
N ASP A 50 2.20 -6.53 -1.35
CA ASP A 50 1.74 -5.21 -1.83
C ASP A 50 0.22 -5.05 -1.71
N ILE A 51 -0.55 -6.10 -2.01
CA ILE A 51 -2.02 -6.10 -1.80
C ILE A 51 -2.34 -5.88 -0.32
N ALA A 52 -1.70 -6.62 0.57
CA ALA A 52 -1.93 -6.48 2.01
C ALA A 52 -1.51 -5.09 2.52
N LEU A 53 -0.32 -4.60 2.14
CA LEU A 53 0.17 -3.27 2.53
C LEU A 53 -0.79 -2.15 2.11
N TYR A 54 -1.37 -2.27 0.92
CA TYR A 54 -2.29 -1.27 0.38
C TYR A 54 -3.67 -1.32 1.05
N TYR A 55 -4.26 -2.51 1.20
CA TYR A 55 -5.64 -2.63 1.67
C TYR A 55 -5.79 -2.87 3.18
N SER A 56 -4.85 -3.56 3.82
CA SER A 56 -4.96 -3.91 5.24
C SER A 56 -3.59 -3.98 5.92
N PRO A 57 -3.16 -2.89 6.58
CA PRO A 57 -1.94 -2.87 7.38
C PRO A 57 -1.93 -3.94 8.50
N ALA A 58 -3.10 -4.37 8.97
CA ALA A 58 -3.23 -5.47 9.93
C ALA A 58 -2.81 -6.82 9.32
N VAL A 59 -3.34 -7.17 8.15
CA VAL A 59 -2.92 -8.38 7.43
C VAL A 59 -1.45 -8.31 7.05
N ALA A 60 -0.98 -7.15 6.57
CA ALA A 60 0.43 -6.94 6.25
C ALA A 60 1.33 -7.23 7.47
N ARG A 61 0.93 -6.77 8.67
CA ARG A 61 1.61 -7.09 9.95
C ARG A 61 1.63 -8.59 10.24
N GLY A 62 0.56 -9.31 9.93
CA GLY A 62 0.48 -10.77 10.14
C GLY A 62 1.37 -11.58 9.20
N ILE A 63 1.60 -11.11 7.97
CA ILE A 63 2.33 -11.89 6.94
C ILE A 63 3.79 -11.45 6.75
N ILE A 64 4.19 -10.28 7.26
CA ILE A 64 5.49 -9.66 6.94
C ILE A 64 6.70 -10.55 7.25
N ASP A 65 6.62 -11.37 8.30
CA ASP A 65 7.70 -12.27 8.71
C ASP A 65 7.77 -13.56 7.87
N LEU A 66 6.71 -13.86 7.11
CA LEU A 66 6.64 -15.00 6.20
C LEU A 66 7.25 -14.66 4.82
N VAL A 67 7.36 -13.37 4.48
CA VAL A 67 7.91 -12.92 3.20
C VAL A 67 9.43 -12.81 3.29
N ALA A 68 10.13 -13.48 2.37
CA ALA A 68 11.59 -13.46 2.34
C ALA A 68 12.12 -12.07 1.97
N ALA A 69 13.35 -11.75 2.41
CA ALA A 69 13.96 -10.45 2.12
C ALA A 69 14.08 -10.16 0.61
N ASP A 70 14.38 -11.18 -0.20
CA ASP A 70 14.45 -11.05 -1.66
C ASP A 70 13.08 -10.74 -2.28
N ASP A 71 11.98 -11.24 -1.69
CA ASP A 71 10.62 -10.92 -2.13
C ASP A 71 10.20 -9.52 -1.68
N LYS A 72 10.52 -9.14 -0.43
CA LYS A 72 10.32 -7.76 0.06
C LYS A 72 11.01 -6.75 -0.86
N ALA A 73 12.23 -7.04 -1.31
CA ALA A 73 12.98 -6.17 -2.21
C ALA A 73 12.34 -5.98 -3.60
N ARG A 74 11.39 -6.84 -4.00
CA ARG A 74 10.62 -6.73 -5.26
C ARG A 74 9.30 -6.00 -5.10
N SER A 75 8.96 -5.53 -3.90
CA SER A 75 7.74 -4.77 -3.63
C SER A 75 7.65 -3.54 -4.53
N ASN A 76 6.44 -3.30 -5.06
CA ASN A 76 6.09 -2.12 -5.86
C ASN A 76 5.13 -1.19 -5.12
N ILE A 77 5.04 -1.29 -3.78
CA ILE A 77 4.08 -0.54 -2.98
C ILE A 77 4.14 0.98 -3.21
N ALA A 78 5.34 1.53 -3.46
CA ALA A 78 5.51 2.95 -3.79
C ALA A 78 4.75 3.35 -5.07
N VAL A 79 4.81 2.52 -6.11
CA VAL A 79 4.09 2.73 -7.37
C VAL A 79 2.59 2.56 -7.16
N VAL A 80 2.18 1.53 -6.43
CA VAL A 80 0.76 1.27 -6.13
C VAL A 80 0.13 2.46 -5.41
N ILE A 81 0.78 2.99 -4.37
CA ILE A 81 0.27 4.18 -3.67
C ILE A 81 0.27 5.38 -4.63
N ALA A 82 1.37 5.64 -5.33
CA ALA A 82 1.49 6.80 -6.22
C ALA A 82 0.42 6.83 -7.32
N ASP A 83 0.08 5.67 -7.89
CA ASP A 83 -0.91 5.54 -8.97
C ASP A 83 -2.36 5.66 -8.49
N ASN A 84 -2.62 5.58 -7.18
CA ASN A 84 -3.97 5.72 -6.61
C ASN A 84 -4.21 7.06 -5.90
N LEU A 85 -3.18 7.89 -5.70
CA LEU A 85 -3.29 9.18 -5.01
C LEU A 85 -4.18 10.20 -5.74
N ASP A 86 -4.47 10.00 -7.03
CA ASP A 86 -5.39 10.83 -7.81
C ASP A 86 -6.87 10.53 -7.57
N ILE A 87 -7.18 9.40 -6.92
CA ILE A 87 -8.55 8.97 -6.58
C ILE A 87 -8.74 8.71 -5.07
N SER A 88 -7.67 8.38 -4.35
CA SER A 88 -7.66 8.01 -2.93
C SER A 88 -6.85 9.02 -2.12
N TYR A 89 -7.37 10.24 -1.98
CA TYR A 89 -6.69 11.36 -1.34
C TYR A 89 -7.46 11.98 -0.16
N GLY A 90 -8.42 11.25 0.41
CA GLY A 90 -9.08 11.68 1.63
C GLY A 90 -8.15 11.65 2.84
N ALA A 91 -8.64 12.19 3.96
CA ALA A 91 -7.86 12.30 5.19
C ALA A 91 -7.46 10.93 5.75
N ASP A 92 -8.38 9.96 5.69
CA ASP A 92 -8.16 8.61 6.21
C ASP A 92 -7.20 7.84 5.31
N GLU A 93 -7.37 7.92 3.98
CA GLU A 93 -6.50 7.26 3.00
C GLU A 93 -5.07 7.82 3.07
N CYS A 94 -4.91 9.15 3.14
CA CYS A 94 -3.58 9.75 3.27
C CYS A 94 -2.88 9.36 4.58
N ALA A 95 -3.64 9.25 5.69
CA ALA A 95 -3.11 8.79 6.96
C ALA A 95 -2.67 7.31 6.89
N GLN A 96 -3.49 6.46 6.27
CA GLN A 96 -3.17 5.06 6.04
C GLN A 96 -1.91 4.90 5.18
N PHE A 97 -1.77 5.67 4.09
CA PHE A 97 -0.57 5.63 3.27
C PHE A 97 0.70 6.01 4.03
N ALA A 98 0.64 7.04 4.88
CA ALA A 98 1.75 7.38 5.76
C ALA A 98 2.11 6.23 6.72
N GLU A 99 1.12 5.60 7.36
CA GLU A 99 1.34 4.44 8.23
C GLU A 99 1.95 3.26 7.47
N THR A 100 1.39 2.91 6.30
CA THR A 100 1.88 1.83 5.45
C THR A 100 3.32 2.05 5.03
N ILE A 101 3.69 3.27 4.63
CA ILE A 101 5.05 3.60 4.21
C ILE A 101 6.03 3.48 5.38
N GLN A 102 5.69 4.02 6.55
CA GLN A 102 6.52 3.89 7.74
C GLN A 102 6.69 2.42 8.15
N PHE A 103 5.59 1.65 8.13
CA PHE A 103 5.61 0.23 8.43
C PHE A 103 6.49 -0.56 7.45
N ALA A 104 6.32 -0.34 6.15
CA ALA A 104 7.10 -0.99 5.10
C ALA A 104 8.61 -0.75 5.31
N LEU A 105 9.01 0.51 5.48
CA LEU A 105 10.41 0.90 5.73
C LEU A 105 10.96 0.24 7.01
N ALA A 106 10.19 0.25 8.10
CA ALA A 106 10.59 -0.37 9.37
C ALA A 106 10.80 -1.89 9.28
N ASN A 107 10.17 -2.56 8.31
CA ASN A 107 10.21 -4.01 8.14
C ASN A 107 11.07 -4.46 6.94
N GLY A 108 11.90 -3.56 6.40
CA GLY A 108 12.85 -3.87 5.34
C GLY A 108 12.22 -4.01 3.95
N VAL A 109 11.01 -3.49 3.75
CA VAL A 109 10.41 -3.33 2.43
C VAL A 109 10.88 -1.97 1.88
N PRO A 110 11.62 -1.94 0.76
CA PRO A 110 12.06 -0.70 0.17
C PRO A 110 10.85 0.09 -0.36
N VAL A 111 10.76 1.37 0.01
CA VAL A 111 9.78 2.30 -0.53
C VAL A 111 10.54 3.46 -1.18
N ASP A 112 10.40 3.59 -2.49
CA ASP A 112 10.94 4.74 -3.21
C ASP A 112 10.06 5.97 -2.92
N LEU A 113 10.51 6.80 -1.98
CA LEU A 113 9.78 8.00 -1.56
C LEU A 113 9.68 9.04 -2.69
N ASP A 114 10.60 9.06 -3.66
CA ASP A 114 10.53 10.00 -4.78
C ASP A 114 9.34 9.68 -5.70
N ILE A 115 9.03 8.39 -5.90
CA ILE A 115 7.85 7.95 -6.65
C ILE A 115 6.56 8.38 -5.95
N VAL A 116 6.48 8.18 -4.63
CA VAL A 116 5.27 8.55 -3.87
C VAL A 116 5.11 10.07 -3.83
N LEU A 117 6.21 10.82 -3.65
CA LEU A 117 6.20 12.29 -3.70
C LEU A 117 5.75 12.80 -5.06
N ASP A 118 6.21 12.20 -6.17
CA ASP A 118 5.75 12.54 -7.51
C ASP A 118 4.24 12.30 -7.66
N GLY A 119 3.73 11.17 -7.18
CA GLY A 119 2.29 10.88 -7.13
C GLY A 119 1.51 11.95 -6.34
N CYS A 120 1.99 12.31 -5.14
CA CYS A 120 1.38 13.37 -4.32
C CYS A 120 1.36 14.71 -5.06
N MET A 121 2.46 15.10 -5.70
CA MET A 121 2.54 16.37 -6.43
C MET A 121 1.59 16.38 -7.63
N ARG A 122 1.52 15.28 -8.40
CA ARG A 122 0.57 15.15 -9.51
C ARG A 122 -0.88 15.29 -9.06
N ALA A 123 -1.26 14.64 -7.95
CA ALA A 123 -2.60 14.74 -7.39
C ALA A 123 -2.93 16.16 -6.88
N ILE A 124 -1.99 16.82 -6.20
CA ILE A 124 -2.15 18.21 -5.75
C ILE A 124 -2.31 19.16 -6.94
N ASP A 125 -1.46 19.02 -7.97
CA ASP A 125 -1.47 19.87 -9.15
C ASP A 125 -2.79 19.73 -9.94
N ASP A 126 -3.39 18.54 -9.99
CA ASP A 126 -4.71 18.34 -10.60
C ASP A 126 -5.80 19.11 -9.83
N LEU A 127 -5.83 18.93 -8.51
CA LEU A 127 -6.78 19.58 -7.61
C LEU A 127 -6.63 21.10 -7.57
N ASP A 128 -5.41 21.63 -7.73
CA ASP A 128 -5.12 23.07 -7.70
C ASP A 128 -5.95 23.87 -8.71
N THR A 129 -6.42 23.23 -9.78
CA THR A 129 -7.21 23.89 -10.82
C THR A 129 -8.70 24.02 -10.50
N TRP A 130 -9.24 23.20 -9.58
CA TRP A 130 -10.70 23.09 -9.39
C TRP A 130 -11.18 22.87 -7.95
N ALA A 131 -10.33 22.44 -7.03
CA ALA A 131 -10.68 22.13 -5.65
C ALA A 131 -10.22 23.21 -4.66
N SER A 132 -10.85 23.25 -3.49
CA SER A 132 -10.46 24.14 -2.40
C SER A 132 -9.22 23.64 -1.66
N ASP A 133 -8.56 24.53 -0.92
CA ASP A 133 -7.39 24.17 -0.11
C ASP A 133 -7.70 23.07 0.92
N ASP A 134 -8.91 23.07 1.50
CA ASP A 134 -9.35 22.04 2.44
C ASP A 134 -9.38 20.63 1.82
N VAL A 135 -9.66 20.51 0.51
CA VAL A 135 -9.68 19.21 -0.20
C VAL A 135 -8.25 18.70 -0.42
N LYS A 136 -7.29 19.61 -0.59
CA LYS A 136 -5.87 19.29 -0.83
C LYS A 136 -5.10 19.05 0.48
N GLU A 137 -5.62 19.51 1.61
CA GLU A 137 -4.93 19.44 2.91
C GLU A 137 -4.40 18.04 3.25
N PRO A 138 -5.13 16.92 3.04
CA PRO A 138 -4.60 15.58 3.28
C PRO A 138 -3.34 15.27 2.48
N LEU A 139 -3.33 15.56 1.17
CA LEU A 139 -2.17 15.34 0.31
C LEU A 139 -1.00 16.23 0.67
N VAL A 140 -1.25 17.48 1.05
CA VAL A 140 -0.20 18.40 1.52
C VAL A 140 0.46 17.85 2.78
N ARG A 141 -0.31 17.36 3.74
CA ARG A 141 0.21 16.73 4.96
C ARG A 141 0.99 15.45 4.66
N LEU A 142 0.48 14.59 3.78
CA LEU A 142 1.18 13.39 3.34
C LEU A 142 2.53 13.75 2.70
N ARG A 143 2.56 14.73 1.79
CA ARG A 143 3.80 15.21 1.16
C ARG A 143 4.82 15.71 2.20
N GLU A 144 4.38 16.50 3.19
CA GLU A 144 5.26 16.99 4.26
C GLU A 144 5.85 15.84 5.09
N GLU A 145 5.05 14.84 5.38
CA GLU A 145 5.49 13.64 6.10
C GLU A 145 6.50 12.82 5.28
N LEU A 146 6.28 12.66 3.97
CA LEU A 146 7.21 11.98 3.07
C LEU A 146 8.55 12.72 2.97
N LEU A 147 8.53 14.06 2.88
CA LEU A 147 9.74 14.88 2.89
C LEU A 147 10.51 14.75 4.22
N ARG A 148 9.79 14.64 5.35
CA ARG A 148 10.40 14.38 6.66
C ARG A 148 11.11 13.03 6.66
N LEU A 149 10.43 11.97 6.21
CA LEU A 149 11.01 10.62 6.13
C LEU A 149 12.22 10.55 5.20
N GLN A 150 12.18 11.25 4.06
CA GLN A 150 13.32 11.32 3.13
C GLN A 150 14.55 11.99 3.76
N GLY A 151 14.35 12.99 4.62
CA GLY A 151 15.44 13.65 5.36
C GLY A 151 16.00 12.84 6.53
N GLU A 152 15.32 11.77 6.95
CA GLU A 152 15.74 10.86 8.02
C GLU A 152 16.50 9.62 7.51
N GLN A 153 16.47 9.36 6.20
CA GLN A 153 17.23 8.31 5.51
C GLN A 153 18.68 8.74 5.23
#